data_AF-A0A661FRC1-F1
#
_entry.id   AF-A0A661FRC1-F1
#
_cell.length_a   1.000
_cell.length_b   1.000
_cell.length_c   1.000
_cell.angle_alpha   90.00
_cell.angle_beta   90.00
_cell.angle_gamma   90.00
#
_symmetry.space_group_name_H-M   'P 1'
#
loop_
_entity.id
_entity.type
_entity.pdbx_description
1 polymer ?
#
loop_
_entity_poly.entity_id
_entity_poly.type
_entity_poly.pdbx_seq_one_letter_code
_entity_poly.pdbx_strand_id
1 'polypeptide(L)'
;PAGLVVALVYYWYVRDDPKDHPRISAAELSLIKSDRPAAGGEPEKGAWKLALKDRNVLLITISYFCMNYVFYLFFNWFFFYLVDVKGFAAADAGMLTAALWILGAIGATAGGIICDVLVRRFGIRLGTRYLTMTGLILSAIFLFIGATSDNVVLTVVMLCICFACNQLTEAPIWVATMAVSGRHAAVATGVLNTGGNLPGFVGGMLVPVTANLWGWPAAIVTGSVFAIIAALLWVFIRADEPMGASQE
;
A
#
# COMPACT_ATOMS: atom_id res chain seq x y z
N PRO A 1 -5.93 3.13 -28.86
CA PRO A 1 -6.85 4.25 -29.17
C PRO A 1 -7.36 4.98 -27.91
N ALA A 2 -8.01 4.28 -26.97
CA ALA A 2 -8.48 4.89 -25.72
C ALA A 2 -7.34 5.50 -24.87
N GLY A 3 -6.20 4.80 -24.74
CA GLY A 3 -5.04 5.34 -24.02
C GLY A 3 -4.46 6.63 -24.61
N LEU A 4 -4.50 6.79 -25.94
CA LEU A 4 -4.06 8.02 -26.61
C LEU A 4 -5.03 9.18 -26.35
N VAL A 5 -6.33 8.90 -26.36
CA VAL A 5 -7.34 9.90 -26.01
C VAL A 5 -7.16 10.36 -24.56
N VAL A 6 -6.97 9.42 -23.62
CA VAL A 6 -6.70 9.75 -22.22
C VAL A 6 -5.41 10.56 -22.07
N ALA A 7 -4.35 10.19 -22.77
CA ALA A 7 -3.08 10.93 -22.74
C ALA A 7 -3.23 12.36 -23.28
N LEU A 8 -3.98 12.55 -24.37
CA LEU A 8 -4.27 13.88 -24.94
C LEU A 8 -5.10 14.73 -23.97
N VAL A 9 -6.13 14.15 -23.35
CA VAL A 9 -6.94 14.84 -22.33
C VAL A 9 -6.06 15.23 -21.14
N TYR A 10 -5.18 14.34 -20.67
CA TYR A 10 -4.24 14.61 -19.59
C TYR A 10 -3.31 15.77 -19.94
N TYR A 11 -2.68 15.74 -21.13
CA TYR A 11 -1.79 16.81 -21.59
C TYR A 11 -2.51 18.17 -21.66
N TRP A 12 -3.75 18.17 -22.12
CA TRP A 12 -4.51 19.41 -22.27
C TRP A 12 -4.98 19.97 -20.92
N TYR A 13 -5.36 19.11 -19.98
CA TYR A 13 -6.02 19.50 -18.72
C TYR A 13 -5.06 19.65 -17.53
N VAL A 14 -4.08 18.77 -17.36
CA VAL A 14 -3.23 18.72 -16.14
C VAL A 14 -2.07 19.72 -16.23
N ARG A 15 -1.79 20.41 -15.12
CA ARG A 15 -0.70 21.38 -14.97
C ARG A 15 0.08 21.10 -13.69
N ASP A 16 1.38 21.39 -13.72
CA ASP A 16 2.28 21.10 -12.60
C ASP A 16 2.14 22.11 -11.44
N ASP A 17 1.85 23.37 -11.76
CA ASP A 17 1.58 24.41 -10.78
C ASP A 17 0.09 24.78 -10.81
N PRO A 18 -0.61 24.79 -9.66
CA PRO A 18 -2.00 25.23 -9.57
C PRO A 18 -2.24 26.60 -10.24
N LYS A 19 -1.26 27.52 -10.23
CA LYS A 19 -1.39 28.85 -10.84
C LYS A 19 -1.57 28.82 -12.36
N ASP A 20 -1.11 27.76 -13.03
CA ASP A 20 -1.13 27.62 -14.48
C ASP A 20 -2.44 26.98 -14.98
N HIS A 21 -3.32 26.57 -14.08
CA HIS A 21 -4.58 25.94 -14.42
C HIS A 21 -5.67 26.98 -14.74
N PRO A 22 -6.32 26.94 -15.92
CA PRO A 22 -7.22 28.00 -16.39
C PRO A 22 -8.51 28.16 -15.57
N ARG A 23 -8.85 27.17 -14.74
CA ARG A 23 -10.07 27.20 -13.89
C ARG A 23 -9.80 27.47 -12.41
N ILE A 24 -8.55 27.72 -11.99
CA ILE A 24 -8.26 27.96 -10.58
C ILE A 24 -8.75 29.35 -10.15
N SER A 25 -9.46 29.41 -9.02
CA SER A 25 -9.88 30.69 -8.47
C SER A 25 -8.76 31.32 -7.62
N ALA A 26 -8.72 32.64 -7.52
CA ALA A 26 -7.76 33.33 -6.65
C ALA A 26 -7.91 32.91 -5.18
N ALA A 27 -9.15 32.64 -4.72
CA ALA A 27 -9.44 32.16 -3.37
C ALA A 27 -8.86 30.76 -3.13
N GLU A 28 -9.08 29.82 -4.05
CA GLU A 28 -8.50 28.47 -3.98
C GLU A 28 -6.96 28.50 -4.04
N LEU A 29 -6.39 29.33 -4.92
CA LEU A 29 -4.94 29.50 -5.00
C LEU A 29 -4.36 30.04 -3.69
N SER A 30 -5.07 30.96 -3.01
CA SER A 30 -4.65 31.49 -1.72
C SER A 30 -4.70 30.42 -0.61
N LEU A 31 -5.74 29.58 -0.61
CA LEU A 31 -5.91 28.47 0.34
C LEU A 31 -4.81 27.41 0.17
N ILE A 32 -4.49 27.04 -1.08
CA ILE A 32 -3.43 26.08 -1.38
C ILE A 32 -2.06 26.62 -0.95
N LYS A 33 -1.83 27.93 -1.12
CA LYS A 33 -0.56 28.56 -0.73
C LYS A 33 -0.42 28.73 0.78
N SER A 34 -1.51 28.97 1.51
CA SER A 34 -1.44 29.13 2.97
C SER A 34 -1.06 27.82 3.69
N ASP A 35 -1.46 26.67 3.14
CA ASP A 35 -1.19 25.35 3.73
C ASP A 35 0.03 24.63 3.16
N ARG A 36 0.71 25.19 2.15
CA ARG A 36 1.94 24.61 1.60
C ARG A 36 3.14 25.03 2.48
N PRO A 37 3.85 24.09 3.15
CA PRO A 37 5.21 24.37 3.58
C PRO A 37 6.01 24.81 2.35
N ALA A 38 6.99 25.71 2.49
CA ALA A 38 7.74 26.31 1.39
C ALA A 38 8.34 25.25 0.43
N ALA A 39 7.53 24.79 -0.52
CA ALA A 39 7.89 23.83 -1.55
C ALA A 39 8.43 24.65 -2.72
N GLY A 40 9.68 25.10 -2.57
CA GLY A 40 10.34 25.96 -3.54
C GLY A 40 11.83 25.69 -3.54
N GLY A 41 12.24 24.60 -4.17
CA GLY A 41 13.63 24.38 -4.53
C GLY A 41 13.81 23.03 -5.20
N GLU A 42 14.73 22.94 -6.17
CA GLU A 42 15.12 21.66 -6.76
C GLU A 42 15.53 20.65 -5.67
N PRO A 43 15.27 19.35 -5.87
CA PRO A 43 15.75 18.31 -4.96
C PRO A 43 17.25 18.49 -4.74
N GLU A 44 17.69 18.51 -3.49
CA GLU A 44 19.10 18.65 -3.20
C GLU A 44 19.90 17.51 -3.85
N LYS A 45 21.07 17.82 -4.42
CA LYS A 45 21.93 16.83 -5.06
C LYS A 45 22.28 15.74 -4.04
N GLY A 46 21.80 14.53 -4.27
CA GLY A 46 22.02 13.38 -3.36
C GLY A 46 20.86 13.05 -2.43
N ALA A 47 19.68 13.66 -2.61
CA ALA A 47 18.46 13.36 -1.84
C ALA A 47 18.09 11.86 -1.78
N TRP A 48 18.47 11.06 -2.77
CA TRP A 48 18.26 9.61 -2.76
C TRP A 48 19.11 8.88 -1.71
N LYS A 49 20.33 9.37 -1.43
CA LYS A 49 21.15 8.84 -0.34
C LYS A 49 20.56 9.19 1.02
N LEU A 50 19.94 10.36 1.13
CA LEU A 50 19.24 10.77 2.35
C LEU A 50 18.05 9.86 2.61
N ALA A 51 17.20 9.62 1.59
CA ALA A 51 16.07 8.70 1.68
C ALA A 51 16.49 7.26 2.02
N LEU A 52 17.60 6.77 1.47
CA LEU A 52 18.13 5.43 1.77
C LEU A 52 18.81 5.31 3.14
N LYS A 53 19.13 6.42 3.80
CA LYS A 53 19.71 6.43 5.16
C LYS A 53 18.67 6.74 6.23
N ASP A 54 17.55 7.36 5.84
CA ASP A 54 16.51 7.73 6.78
C ASP A 54 15.81 6.49 7.36
N ARG A 55 15.83 6.39 8.68
CA ARG A 55 15.28 5.24 9.40
C ARG A 55 13.78 5.10 9.17
N ASN A 56 13.01 6.20 9.15
CA ASN A 56 11.57 6.14 9.01
C ASN A 56 11.19 5.73 7.57
N VAL A 57 11.85 6.29 6.55
CA VAL A 57 11.66 5.89 5.15
C VAL A 57 11.97 4.41 4.96
N LEU A 58 13.08 3.91 5.51
CA LEU A 58 13.42 2.48 5.43
C LEU A 58 12.41 1.60 6.16
N LEU A 59 11.98 1.96 7.37
CA LEU A 59 10.98 1.18 8.13
C LEU A 59 9.64 1.14 7.41
N ILE A 60 9.17 2.27 6.84
CA ILE A 60 7.95 2.33 6.05
C ILE A 60 8.12 1.49 4.77
N THR A 61 9.29 1.54 4.12
CA THR A 61 9.60 0.76 2.92
C THR A 61 9.59 -0.74 3.19
N ILE A 62 10.17 -1.20 4.31
CA ILE A 62 10.14 -2.61 4.70
C ILE A 62 8.72 -3.04 5.08
N SER A 63 7.96 -2.19 5.78
CA SER A 63 6.55 -2.48 6.06
C SER A 63 5.72 -2.60 4.78
N TYR A 64 5.96 -1.71 3.81
CA TYR A 64 5.30 -1.73 2.50
C TYR A 64 5.73 -2.93 1.65
N PHE A 65 6.99 -3.37 1.72
CA PHE A 65 7.46 -4.63 1.16
C PHE A 65 6.64 -5.79 1.71
N CYS A 66 6.48 -5.88 3.03
CA CYS A 66 5.73 -6.96 3.67
C CYS A 66 4.23 -6.93 3.31
N MET A 67 3.62 -5.75 3.24
CA MET A 67 2.23 -5.58 2.78
C MET A 67 2.08 -5.99 1.30
N ASN A 68 3.05 -5.60 0.45
CA ASN A 68 3.04 -5.98 -0.96
C ASN A 68 3.31 -7.46 -1.18
N TYR A 69 4.02 -8.14 -0.28
CA TYR A 69 4.13 -9.60 -0.34
C TYR A 69 2.75 -10.25 -0.32
N VAL A 70 1.87 -9.80 0.57
CA VAL A 70 0.47 -10.27 0.62
C VAL A 70 -0.26 -9.90 -0.67
N PHE A 71 -0.13 -8.66 -1.15
CA PHE A 71 -0.72 -8.24 -2.41
C PHE A 71 -0.32 -9.15 -3.59
N TYR A 72 0.97 -9.41 -3.74
CA TYR A 72 1.50 -10.26 -4.81
C TYR A 72 1.15 -11.73 -4.64
N LEU A 73 0.93 -12.21 -3.40
CA LEU A 73 0.38 -13.52 -3.14
C LEU A 73 -1.01 -13.65 -3.76
N PHE A 74 -1.88 -12.65 -3.56
CA PHE A 74 -3.20 -12.62 -4.19
C PHE A 74 -3.11 -12.43 -5.70
N PHE A 75 -2.32 -11.46 -6.17
CA PHE A 75 -2.20 -11.14 -7.59
C PHE A 75 -1.72 -12.33 -8.43
N ASN A 76 -0.72 -13.07 -7.95
CA ASN A 76 -0.11 -14.16 -8.72
C ASN A 76 -0.81 -15.51 -8.49
N TRP A 77 -1.24 -15.79 -7.26
CA TRP A 77 -1.58 -17.16 -6.86
C TRP A 77 -3.04 -17.36 -6.50
N PHE A 78 -3.85 -16.30 -6.33
CA PHE A 78 -5.23 -16.48 -5.89
C PHE A 78 -6.07 -17.29 -6.88
N PHE A 79 -6.02 -16.94 -8.17
CA PHE A 79 -6.76 -17.66 -9.20
C PHE A 79 -6.31 -19.13 -9.28
N PHE A 80 -5.00 -19.37 -9.32
CA PHE A 80 -4.42 -20.71 -9.29
C PHE A 80 -4.89 -21.50 -8.06
N TYR A 81 -4.86 -20.88 -6.87
CA TYR A 81 -5.31 -21.52 -5.63
C TYR A 81 -6.79 -21.91 -5.69
N LEU A 82 -7.66 -21.08 -6.27
CA LEU A 82 -9.07 -21.43 -6.43
C LEU A 82 -9.27 -22.62 -7.37
N VAL A 83 -8.59 -22.63 -8.51
CA VAL A 83 -8.77 -23.67 -9.54
C VAL A 83 -8.07 -24.97 -9.12
N ASP A 84 -6.75 -24.92 -8.93
CA ASP A 84 -5.91 -26.10 -8.77
C ASP A 84 -5.94 -26.70 -7.35
N VAL A 85 -6.22 -25.88 -6.33
CA VAL A 85 -6.20 -26.34 -4.92
C VAL A 85 -7.59 -26.50 -4.34
N LYS A 86 -8.50 -25.56 -4.63
CA LYS A 86 -9.88 -25.60 -4.14
C LYS A 86 -10.88 -26.20 -5.14
N GLY A 87 -10.45 -26.52 -6.36
CA GLY A 87 -11.25 -27.26 -7.35
C GLY A 87 -12.38 -26.44 -8.00
N PHE A 88 -12.32 -25.10 -7.96
CA PHE A 88 -13.30 -24.27 -8.62
C PHE A 88 -13.19 -24.36 -10.15
N ALA A 89 -14.33 -24.27 -10.84
CA ALA A 89 -14.32 -24.04 -12.27
C ALA A 89 -13.64 -22.70 -12.59
N ALA A 90 -12.87 -22.64 -13.68
CA ALA A 90 -12.11 -21.44 -14.05
C ALA A 90 -13.00 -20.19 -14.22
N ALA A 91 -14.24 -20.36 -14.69
CA ALA A 91 -15.20 -19.26 -14.81
C ALA A 91 -15.57 -18.67 -13.43
N ASP A 92 -15.91 -19.53 -12.47
CA ASP A 92 -16.26 -19.11 -11.11
C ASP A 92 -15.06 -18.50 -10.39
N ALA A 93 -13.89 -19.11 -10.52
CA ALA A 93 -12.64 -18.57 -9.98
C ALA A 93 -12.32 -17.18 -10.58
N GLY A 94 -12.61 -16.96 -11.86
CA GLY A 94 -12.47 -15.67 -12.53
C GLY A 94 -13.41 -14.62 -11.94
N MET A 95 -14.68 -14.97 -11.71
CA MET A 95 -15.66 -14.08 -11.08
C MET A 95 -15.28 -13.74 -9.63
N LEU A 96 -14.83 -14.73 -8.85
CA LEU A 96 -14.34 -14.53 -7.49
C LEU A 96 -13.09 -13.65 -7.45
N THR A 97 -12.17 -13.83 -8.39
CA THR A 97 -10.98 -12.97 -8.53
C THR A 97 -11.38 -11.54 -8.88
N ALA A 98 -12.37 -11.34 -9.75
CA ALA A 98 -12.89 -10.00 -10.04
C ALA A 98 -13.53 -9.36 -8.79
N ALA A 99 -14.32 -10.12 -8.03
CA ALA A 99 -14.93 -9.66 -6.79
C ALA A 99 -13.87 -9.26 -5.74
N LEU A 100 -12.79 -10.03 -5.64
CA LEU A 100 -11.62 -9.71 -4.80
C LEU A 100 -11.05 -8.32 -5.15
N TRP A 101 -10.80 -8.05 -6.44
CA TRP A 101 -10.26 -6.77 -6.90
C TRP A 101 -11.21 -5.60 -6.63
N ILE A 102 -12.51 -5.78 -6.85
CA ILE A 102 -13.52 -4.77 -6.54
C ILE A 102 -13.52 -4.46 -5.04
N LEU A 103 -13.51 -5.50 -4.20
CA LEU A 103 -13.48 -5.33 -2.75
C LEU A 103 -12.17 -4.67 -2.28
N GLY A 104 -11.04 -5.01 -2.91
CA GLY A 104 -9.76 -4.33 -2.71
C GLY A 104 -9.81 -2.85 -3.07
N ALA A 105 -10.44 -2.47 -4.18
CA ALA A 105 -10.62 -1.08 -4.57
C ALA A 105 -11.50 -0.30 -3.58
N ILE A 106 -12.58 -0.93 -3.09
CA ILE A 106 -13.40 -0.37 -2.01
C ILE A 106 -12.57 -0.21 -0.74
N GLY A 107 -11.77 -1.21 -0.39
CA GLY A 107 -10.84 -1.18 0.75
C GLY A 107 -9.84 -0.03 0.66
N ALA A 108 -9.16 0.13 -0.47
CA ALA A 108 -8.21 1.24 -0.69
C ALA A 108 -8.87 2.62 -0.57
N THR A 109 -10.06 2.77 -1.16
CA THR A 109 -10.83 4.03 -1.11
C THR A 109 -11.27 4.36 0.32
N ALA A 110 -11.82 3.37 1.03
CA ALA A 110 -12.17 3.50 2.43
C ALA A 110 -10.95 3.82 3.29
N GLY A 111 -9.80 3.22 2.98
CA GLY A 111 -8.52 3.44 3.66
C GLY A 111 -8.09 4.90 3.58
N GLY A 112 -8.19 5.53 2.41
CA GLY A 112 -7.92 6.96 2.24
C GLY A 112 -8.83 7.83 3.11
N ILE A 113 -10.15 7.62 3.01
CA ILE A 113 -11.15 8.41 3.76
C ILE A 113 -10.96 8.25 5.28
N ILE A 114 -10.77 7.01 5.75
CA ILE A 114 -10.57 6.73 7.17
C ILE A 114 -9.23 7.30 7.64
N CYS A 115 -8.18 7.24 6.80
CA CYS A 115 -6.88 7.84 7.11
C CYS A 115 -7.04 9.34 7.35
N ASP A 116 -7.73 10.07 6.47
CA ASP A 116 -7.96 11.50 6.62
C ASP A 116 -8.67 11.84 7.93
N VAL A 117 -9.71 11.08 8.28
CA VAL A 117 -10.44 11.27 9.55
C VAL A 117 -9.53 11.02 10.76
N LEU A 118 -8.75 9.94 10.74
CA LEU A 118 -7.86 9.57 11.83
C LEU A 118 -6.69 10.54 11.98
N VAL A 119 -6.11 11.01 10.86
CA VAL A 119 -5.03 11.99 10.85
C VAL A 119 -5.51 13.33 11.40
N ARG A 120 -6.71 13.77 11.03
CA ARG A 120 -7.31 15.00 11.58
C ARG A 120 -7.58 14.90 13.09
N ARG A 121 -7.92 13.71 13.59
CA ARG A 121 -8.30 13.50 14.99
C ARG A 121 -7.12 13.20 15.91
N PHE A 122 -6.15 12.43 15.45
CA PHE A 122 -5.05 11.89 16.28
C PHE A 122 -3.66 12.36 15.82
N GLY A 123 -3.58 13.16 14.76
CA GLY A 123 -2.34 13.58 14.14
C GLY A 123 -1.79 12.55 13.15
N ILE A 124 -0.85 12.98 12.30
CA ILE A 124 -0.29 12.19 11.20
C ILE A 124 0.28 10.85 11.67
N ARG A 125 1.06 10.86 12.75
CA ARG A 125 1.72 9.67 13.31
C ARG A 125 0.73 8.63 13.79
N LEU A 126 -0.14 8.99 14.73
CA LEU A 126 -1.07 8.02 15.32
C LEU A 126 -2.18 7.63 14.34
N GLY A 127 -2.66 8.57 13.52
CA GLY A 127 -3.70 8.32 12.53
C GLY A 127 -3.29 7.27 11.50
N THR A 128 -2.13 7.46 10.86
CA THR A 128 -1.57 6.48 9.91
C THR A 128 -1.22 5.16 10.60
N ARG A 129 -0.66 5.21 11.82
CA ARG A 129 -0.27 4.01 12.58
C ARG A 129 -1.46 3.13 12.94
N TYR A 130 -2.51 3.69 13.53
CA TYR A 130 -3.66 2.90 13.95
C TYR A 130 -4.35 2.24 12.77
N LEU A 131 -4.53 2.97 11.67
CA LEU A 131 -5.15 2.41 10.48
C LEU A 131 -4.31 1.30 9.87
N THR A 132 -3.01 1.54 9.67
CA THR A 132 -2.14 0.54 9.06
C THR A 132 -1.99 -0.70 9.94
N MET A 133 -1.78 -0.54 11.26
CA MET A 133 -1.67 -1.68 12.16
C MET A 133 -2.96 -2.49 12.23
N THR A 134 -4.12 -1.85 12.35
CA THR A 134 -5.40 -2.56 12.39
C THR A 134 -5.69 -3.30 11.08
N GLY A 135 -5.47 -2.66 9.93
CA GLY A 135 -5.65 -3.29 8.62
C GLY A 135 -4.73 -4.49 8.40
N LEU A 136 -3.44 -4.37 8.76
CA LEU A 136 -2.46 -5.46 8.61
C LEU A 136 -2.71 -6.62 9.59
N ILE A 137 -3.07 -6.34 10.84
CA ILE A 137 -3.39 -7.39 11.83
C ILE A 137 -4.66 -8.14 11.40
N LEU A 138 -5.71 -7.42 10.98
CA LEU A 138 -6.92 -8.05 10.46
C LEU A 138 -6.64 -8.87 9.20
N SER A 139 -5.85 -8.33 8.28
CA SER A 139 -5.38 -9.05 7.09
C SER A 139 -4.68 -10.36 7.48
N ALA A 140 -3.75 -10.32 8.45
CA ALA A 140 -3.05 -11.51 8.91
C ALA A 140 -3.99 -12.57 9.52
N ILE A 141 -4.95 -12.15 10.34
CA ILE A 141 -5.94 -13.02 10.98
C ILE A 141 -6.82 -13.69 9.91
N PHE A 142 -7.40 -12.90 9.00
CA PHE A 142 -8.28 -13.44 7.96
C PHE A 142 -7.54 -14.34 6.98
N LEU A 143 -6.28 -14.00 6.65
CA LEU A 143 -5.43 -14.84 5.83
C LEU A 143 -5.14 -16.18 6.50
N PHE A 144 -4.85 -16.18 7.80
CA PHE A 144 -4.59 -17.39 8.58
C PHE A 144 -5.82 -18.28 8.67
N ILE A 145 -6.99 -17.69 8.97
CA ILE A 145 -8.26 -18.43 8.99
C ILE A 145 -8.58 -18.99 7.60
N GLY A 146 -8.40 -18.19 6.55
CA GLY A 146 -8.62 -18.63 5.17
C GLY A 146 -7.74 -19.80 4.77
N ALA A 147 -6.45 -19.77 5.15
CA ALA A 147 -5.47 -20.80 4.86
C ALA A 147 -5.74 -22.13 5.58
N THR A 148 -6.25 -22.08 6.82
CA THR A 148 -6.44 -23.24 7.70
C THR A 148 -7.86 -23.80 7.67
N SER A 149 -8.79 -23.15 6.99
CA SER A 149 -10.17 -23.61 6.89
C SER A 149 -10.35 -24.74 5.86
N ASP A 150 -11.05 -25.79 6.29
CA ASP A 150 -11.53 -26.86 5.42
C ASP A 150 -12.77 -26.47 4.61
N ASN A 151 -13.51 -25.43 5.06
CA ASN A 151 -14.71 -24.97 4.37
C ASN A 151 -14.32 -24.01 3.24
N VAL A 152 -14.58 -24.42 2.00
CA VAL A 152 -14.22 -23.68 0.79
C VAL A 152 -14.85 -22.28 0.75
N VAL A 153 -16.14 -22.16 1.08
CA VAL A 153 -16.84 -20.86 1.07
C VAL A 153 -16.24 -19.91 2.12
N LEU A 154 -15.98 -20.44 3.31
CA LEU A 154 -15.34 -19.66 4.38
C LEU A 154 -13.93 -19.20 3.95
N THR A 155 -13.12 -20.08 3.35
CA THR A 155 -11.81 -19.72 2.81
C THR A 155 -11.92 -18.53 1.85
N VAL A 156 -12.79 -18.60 0.84
CA VAL A 156 -12.91 -17.54 -0.18
C VAL A 156 -13.34 -16.22 0.45
N VAL A 157 -14.35 -16.23 1.33
CA VAL A 157 -14.84 -15.01 1.99
C VAL A 157 -13.75 -14.38 2.86
N MET A 158 -13.05 -15.18 3.67
CA MET A 158 -11.98 -14.68 4.54
C MET A 158 -10.80 -14.13 3.72
N LEU A 159 -10.44 -14.80 2.62
CA LEU A 159 -9.39 -14.32 1.71
C LEU A 159 -9.78 -13.00 1.01
N CYS A 160 -11.05 -12.83 0.64
CA CYS A 160 -11.53 -11.57 0.07
C CYS A 160 -11.47 -10.42 1.09
N ILE A 161 -11.96 -10.67 2.32
CA ILE A 161 -11.91 -9.67 3.39
C ILE A 161 -10.45 -9.36 3.77
N CYS A 162 -9.58 -10.35 3.82
CA CYS A 162 -8.14 -10.17 4.02
C CYS A 162 -7.57 -9.16 3.01
N PHE A 163 -7.80 -9.37 1.71
CA PHE A 163 -7.29 -8.48 0.68
C PHE A 163 -7.85 -7.06 0.81
N ALA A 164 -9.14 -6.93 1.15
CA ALA A 164 -9.75 -5.63 1.42
C ALA A 164 -9.07 -4.90 2.61
N CYS A 165 -8.83 -5.62 3.70
CA CYS A 165 -8.11 -5.11 4.87
C CYS A 165 -6.65 -4.77 4.55
N ASN A 166 -6.00 -5.54 3.68
CA ASN A 166 -4.65 -5.25 3.19
C ASN A 166 -4.67 -3.92 2.41
N GLN A 167 -5.58 -3.77 1.45
CA GLN A 167 -5.70 -2.57 0.62
C GLN A 167 -6.09 -1.30 1.40
N LEU A 168 -6.80 -1.45 2.52
CA LEU A 168 -7.08 -0.36 3.47
C LEU A 168 -5.80 0.37 3.94
N THR A 169 -4.67 -0.34 3.96
CA THR A 169 -3.40 0.13 4.51
C THR A 169 -2.54 0.87 3.48
N GLU A 170 -2.92 0.84 2.20
CA GLU A 170 -2.09 1.42 1.15
C GLU A 170 -1.99 2.95 1.30
N ALA A 171 -3.14 3.64 1.36
CA ALA A 171 -3.19 5.09 1.55
C ALA A 171 -2.37 5.60 2.76
N PRO A 172 -2.54 5.07 4.00
CA PRO A 172 -1.79 5.58 5.15
C PRO A 172 -0.27 5.36 5.06
N ILE A 173 0.21 4.30 4.38
CA ILE A 173 1.65 4.09 4.14
C ILE A 173 2.20 5.22 3.24
N TRP A 174 1.50 5.54 2.16
CA TRP A 174 1.89 6.62 1.24
C TRP A 174 1.85 7.98 1.95
N VAL A 175 0.79 8.25 2.72
CA VAL A 175 0.65 9.47 3.53
C VAL A 175 1.80 9.62 4.52
N ALA A 176 2.12 8.56 5.28
CA ALA A 176 3.24 8.59 6.22
C ALA A 176 4.59 8.83 5.53
N THR A 177 4.80 8.22 4.35
CA THR A 177 6.03 8.42 3.57
C THR A 177 6.16 9.86 3.12
N MET A 178 5.09 10.47 2.60
CA MET A 178 5.08 11.87 2.18
C MET A 178 5.30 12.82 3.36
N ALA A 179 4.71 12.51 4.53
CA ALA A 179 4.90 13.30 5.74
C ALA A 179 6.36 13.29 6.22
N VAL A 180 7.00 12.11 6.27
CA VAL A 180 8.41 11.98 6.66
C VAL A 180 9.32 12.66 5.64
N SER A 181 9.05 12.50 4.35
CA SER A 181 9.99 12.92 3.31
C SER A 181 9.94 14.41 2.98
N GLY A 182 8.86 15.12 3.32
CA GLY A 182 8.72 16.56 3.11
C GLY A 182 9.07 16.98 1.68
N ARG A 183 10.09 17.83 1.52
CA ARG A 183 10.54 18.34 0.22
C ARG A 183 11.13 17.25 -0.72
N HIS A 184 11.45 16.08 -0.18
CA HIS A 184 12.06 14.96 -0.92
C HIS A 184 11.06 13.83 -1.22
N ALA A 185 9.74 14.13 -1.20
CA ALA A 185 8.68 13.14 -1.37
C ALA A 185 8.83 12.29 -2.64
N ALA A 186 9.17 12.87 -3.78
CA ALA A 186 9.35 12.12 -5.03
C ALA A 186 10.42 11.01 -4.90
N VAL A 187 11.52 11.31 -4.21
CA VAL A 187 12.64 10.35 -4.07
C VAL A 187 12.31 9.28 -3.04
N ALA A 188 11.76 9.67 -1.88
CA ALA A 188 11.39 8.73 -0.83
C ALA A 188 10.26 7.78 -1.27
N THR A 189 9.27 8.30 -2.00
CA THR A 189 8.22 7.46 -2.59
C THR A 189 8.73 6.56 -3.71
N GLY A 190 9.77 6.98 -4.45
CA GLY A 190 10.49 6.11 -5.38
C GLY A 190 11.17 4.93 -4.67
N VAL A 191 11.83 5.18 -3.54
CA VAL A 191 12.42 4.12 -2.69
C VAL A 191 11.33 3.19 -2.15
N LEU A 192 10.24 3.76 -1.62
CA LEU A 192 9.07 3.02 -1.16
C LEU A 192 8.54 2.08 -2.24
N ASN A 193 8.28 2.61 -3.45
CA ASN A 193 7.70 1.85 -4.55
C ASN A 193 8.66 0.78 -5.07
N THR A 194 9.96 1.07 -5.13
CA THR A 194 10.98 0.06 -5.47
C THR A 194 10.96 -1.09 -4.46
N GLY A 195 10.95 -0.77 -3.17
CA GLY A 195 10.81 -1.76 -2.11
C GLY A 195 9.51 -2.54 -2.19
N GLY A 196 8.39 -1.90 -2.54
CA GLY A 196 7.09 -2.54 -2.69
C GLY A 196 6.97 -3.50 -3.89
N ASN A 197 7.81 -3.38 -4.92
CA ASN A 197 7.79 -4.28 -6.08
C ASN A 197 8.70 -5.50 -5.94
N LEU A 198 9.73 -5.44 -5.09
CA LEU A 198 10.61 -6.58 -4.80
C LEU A 198 9.88 -7.85 -4.29
N PRO A 199 8.80 -7.77 -3.49
CA PRO A 199 8.03 -8.92 -3.07
C PRO A 199 7.40 -9.70 -4.23
N GLY A 200 7.15 -9.08 -5.40
CA GLY A 200 6.67 -9.83 -6.56
C GLY A 200 7.69 -10.89 -7.00
N PHE A 201 8.98 -10.54 -6.96
CA PHE A 201 10.07 -11.48 -7.21
C PHE A 201 10.24 -12.49 -6.07
N VAL A 202 10.31 -12.03 -4.82
CA VAL A 202 10.51 -12.90 -3.65
C VAL A 202 9.34 -13.87 -3.46
N GLY A 203 8.11 -13.39 -3.61
CA GLY A 203 6.89 -14.19 -3.54
C GLY A 203 6.76 -15.19 -4.68
N GLY A 204 7.20 -14.82 -5.88
CA GLY A 204 7.29 -15.76 -7.01
C GLY A 204 8.20 -16.96 -6.75
N MET A 205 9.21 -16.83 -5.90
CA MET A 205 10.11 -17.92 -5.51
C MET A 205 9.65 -18.63 -4.22
N LEU A 206 9.28 -17.86 -3.19
CA LEU A 206 8.99 -18.38 -1.86
C LEU A 206 7.68 -19.17 -1.83
N VAL A 207 6.64 -18.71 -2.53
CA VAL A 207 5.32 -19.37 -2.52
C VAL A 207 5.39 -20.78 -3.13
N PRO A 208 5.98 -21.00 -4.33
CA PRO A 208 6.10 -22.35 -4.88
C PRO A 208 6.95 -23.28 -4.02
N VAL A 209 8.07 -22.80 -3.48
CA VAL A 209 8.95 -23.62 -2.63
C VAL A 209 8.23 -24.06 -1.37
N THR A 210 7.56 -23.15 -0.68
CA THR A 210 6.80 -23.46 0.53
C THR A 210 5.60 -24.34 0.24
N ALA A 211 4.89 -24.11 -0.87
CA ALA A 211 3.76 -24.94 -1.29
C ALA A 211 4.20 -26.38 -1.61
N ASN A 212 5.35 -26.56 -2.26
CA ASN A 212 5.87 -27.89 -2.60
C ASN A 212 6.37 -28.67 -1.38
N LEU A 213 6.98 -27.99 -0.39
CA LEU A 213 7.55 -28.65 0.79
C LEU A 213 6.50 -28.92 1.88
N TRP A 214 5.59 -27.98 2.10
CA TRP A 214 4.68 -27.98 3.26
C TRP A 214 3.20 -27.78 2.89
N GLY A 215 2.88 -27.69 1.60
CA GLY A 215 1.52 -27.51 1.11
C GLY A 215 1.07 -26.04 1.04
N TRP A 216 -0.03 -25.85 0.33
CA TRP A 216 -0.62 -24.52 0.10
C TRP A 216 -1.02 -23.75 1.37
N PRO A 217 -1.59 -24.38 2.42
CA PRO A 217 -1.86 -23.67 3.68
C PRO A 217 -0.61 -23.02 4.25
N ALA A 218 0.53 -23.72 4.26
CA ALA A 218 1.79 -23.18 4.77
C ALA A 218 2.28 -22.00 3.93
N ALA A 219 2.19 -22.10 2.60
CA ALA A 219 2.54 -21.01 1.69
C ALA A 219 1.70 -19.75 1.93
N ILE A 220 0.39 -19.91 2.15
CA ILE A 220 -0.52 -18.77 2.44
C ILE A 220 -0.23 -18.16 3.81
N VAL A 221 0.03 -18.99 4.82
CA VAL A 221 0.36 -18.52 6.19
C VAL A 221 1.64 -17.67 6.22
N THR A 222 2.58 -17.85 5.28
CA THR A 222 3.73 -16.93 5.19
C THR A 222 3.27 -15.47 5.02
N GLY A 223 2.21 -15.22 4.26
CA GLY A 223 1.63 -13.88 4.12
C GLY A 223 1.14 -13.30 5.44
N SER A 224 0.54 -14.13 6.32
CA SER A 224 0.15 -13.69 7.67
C SER A 224 1.36 -13.27 8.50
N VAL A 225 2.47 -14.01 8.40
CA VAL A 225 3.73 -13.66 9.08
C VAL A 225 4.26 -12.33 8.57
N PHE A 226 4.31 -12.13 7.25
CA PHE A 226 4.72 -10.85 6.66
C PHE A 226 3.80 -9.70 7.10
N ALA A 227 2.49 -9.89 7.11
CA ALA A 227 1.54 -8.86 7.57
C ALA A 227 1.73 -8.49 9.06
N ILE A 228 2.00 -9.46 9.94
CA ILE A 228 2.31 -9.19 11.35
C ILE A 228 3.65 -8.45 11.49
N ILE A 229 4.69 -8.87 10.77
CA ILE A 229 5.97 -8.14 10.76
C ILE A 229 5.75 -6.70 10.32
N ALA A 230 4.98 -6.48 9.24
CA ALA A 230 4.63 -5.17 8.76
C ALA A 230 3.96 -4.33 9.85
N ALA A 231 2.98 -4.88 10.57
CA ALA A 231 2.27 -4.20 11.65
C ALA A 231 3.18 -3.86 12.84
N LEU A 232 4.10 -4.76 13.21
CA LEU A 232 5.05 -4.52 14.31
C LEU A 232 6.03 -3.39 13.98
N LEU A 233 6.46 -3.27 12.72
CA LEU A 233 7.35 -2.18 12.30
C LEU A 233 6.72 -0.79 12.55
N TRP A 234 5.40 -0.68 12.41
CA TRP A 234 4.67 0.58 12.64
C TRP A 234 4.73 1.10 14.07
N VAL A 235 5.06 0.26 15.05
CA VAL A 235 5.33 0.71 16.43
C VAL A 235 6.54 1.64 16.48
N PHE A 236 7.55 1.40 15.63
CA PHE A 236 8.81 2.13 15.59
C PHE A 236 8.81 3.32 14.64
N ILE A 237 7.87 3.37 13.69
CA ILE A 237 7.75 4.43 12.68
C ILE A 237 7.25 5.74 13.32
N ARG A 238 7.98 6.82 13.09
CA ARG A 238 7.62 8.18 13.52
C ARG A 238 7.34 9.05 12.30
N ALA A 239 6.08 9.06 11.85
CA ALA A 239 5.67 9.82 10.66
C ALA A 239 5.61 11.34 10.88
N ASP A 240 5.78 11.78 12.13
CA ASP A 240 5.86 13.15 12.60
C ASP A 240 7.28 13.74 12.55
N GLU A 241 8.31 12.92 12.30
CA GLU A 241 9.71 13.36 12.23
C GLU A 241 10.16 13.49 10.77
N PRO A 242 10.35 14.72 10.25
CA PRO A 242 10.81 14.92 8.88
C PRO A 242 12.26 14.46 8.69
N MET A 243 12.52 13.86 7.54
CA MET A 243 13.84 13.45 7.09
C MET A 243 14.79 14.66 7.05
N GLY A 244 15.88 14.57 7.81
CA GLY A 244 16.89 15.64 7.94
C GLY A 244 16.82 16.45 9.23
N ALA A 245 15.74 16.35 10.01
CA ALA A 245 15.61 17.08 11.28
C ALA A 245 16.53 16.56 12.41
N SER A 246 17.16 15.40 12.22
CA SER A 246 18.10 14.80 13.18
C SER A 246 19.58 15.07 12.85
N GLN A 247 19.86 15.96 11.89
CA GLN A 247 21.23 16.30 11.45
C GLN A 247 21.65 17.74 11.76
N GLU A 248 20.78 18.52 12.44
CA GLU A 248 21.13 19.77 13.12
C GLU A 248 21.31 19.52 14.62
#